data_AF-A0A150AG31-F1
#
_entry.id   AF-A0A150AG31-F1
#
_cell.length_a   1.000
_cell.length_b   1.000
_cell.length_c   1.000
_cell.angle_alpha   90.00
_cell.angle_beta   90.00
_cell.angle_gamma   90.00
#
_symmetry.space_group_name_H-M   'P 1'
#
loop_
_entity.id
_entity.type
_entity.pdbx_description
1 polymer ?
#
loop_
_entity_poly.entity_id
_entity_poly.type
_entity_poly.pdbx_seq_one_letter_code
_entity_poly.pdbx_strand_id
1 'polypeptide(L)'
;MSTTKSKYDVLFDEISAIADRASYRSQENKLKSFRIYLGIAIASALITILVAISNDVPEAYKLHIKIITLLLSGLTAVLAAWDGFYNHKQLWINYGESRNQLRAIQLKMKMMDENERKNNKLLDEIFKEFQEVMHHGNSNWKTLRMEKVDPNATKD
;
A
#
# COMPACT_ATOMS: atom_id res chain seq x y z
N MET A 1 37.29 12.24 -17.45
CA MET A 1 37.54 10.90 -16.88
C MET A 1 36.19 10.29 -16.55
N SER A 2 35.73 9.32 -17.33
CA SER A 2 34.50 8.58 -17.01
C SER A 2 34.85 7.57 -15.92
N THR A 3 34.39 7.81 -14.68
CA THR A 3 34.51 6.84 -13.60
C THR A 3 33.60 5.66 -13.91
N THR A 4 34.17 4.57 -14.41
CA THR A 4 33.44 3.30 -14.59
C THR A 4 33.02 2.81 -13.21
N LYS A 5 31.73 2.96 -12.86
CA LYS A 5 31.19 2.47 -11.58
C LYS A 5 31.45 0.96 -11.46
N SER A 6 31.84 0.51 -10.26
CA SER A 6 31.99 -0.93 -10.03
C SER A 6 30.63 -1.62 -10.04
N LYS A 7 30.60 -2.94 -10.30
CA LYS A 7 29.37 -3.74 -10.24
C LYS A 7 28.69 -3.64 -8.88
N TYR A 8 29.47 -3.57 -7.80
CA TYR A 8 28.99 -3.32 -6.45
C TYR A 8 28.27 -1.97 -6.35
N ASP A 9 28.88 -0.88 -6.84
CA ASP A 9 28.30 0.47 -6.74
C ASP A 9 26.98 0.56 -7.51
N VAL A 10 26.92 -0.03 -8.71
CA VAL A 10 25.70 -0.07 -9.52
C VAL A 10 24.59 -0.83 -8.81
N LEU A 11 24.89 -2.01 -8.26
CA LEU A 11 23.91 -2.84 -7.57
C LEU A 11 23.43 -2.17 -6.27
N PHE A 12 24.36 -1.57 -5.52
CA PHE A 12 24.06 -0.88 -4.27
C PHE A 12 23.19 0.36 -4.50
N ASP A 13 23.50 1.17 -5.52
CA ASP A 13 22.73 2.35 -5.88
C ASP A 13 21.30 1.97 -6.29
N GLU A 14 21.13 0.93 -7.10
CA GLU A 14 19.81 0.49 -7.57
C GLU A 14 18.96 -0.07 -6.43
N ILE A 15 19.53 -0.93 -5.57
CA ILE A 15 18.83 -1.48 -4.39
C ILE A 15 18.41 -0.34 -3.46
N SER A 16 19.28 0.64 -3.23
CA SER A 16 18.98 1.81 -2.40
C SER A 16 17.84 2.65 -2.99
N ALA A 17 17.90 2.95 -4.29
CA ALA A 17 16.87 3.72 -4.98
C ALA A 17 15.50 3.01 -4.99
N ILE A 18 15.47 1.69 -5.08
CA ILE A 18 14.23 0.91 -5.04
C ILE A 18 13.70 0.83 -3.59
N ALA A 19 14.56 0.63 -2.59
CA ALA A 19 14.17 0.62 -1.19
C ALA A 19 13.51 1.94 -0.74
N ASP A 20 14.07 3.07 -1.19
CA ASP A 20 13.52 4.39 -0.88
C ASP A 20 12.19 4.64 -1.59
N ARG A 21 12.07 4.25 -2.87
CA ARG A 21 10.79 4.31 -3.60
C ARG A 21 9.71 3.45 -2.93
N ALA A 22 10.05 2.24 -2.48
CA ALA A 22 9.15 1.37 -1.73
C ALA A 22 8.71 2.00 -0.40
N SER A 23 9.64 2.65 0.31
CA SER A 23 9.36 3.38 1.54
C SER A 23 8.37 4.53 1.33
N TYR A 24 8.61 5.38 0.33
CA TYR A 24 7.74 6.50 0.01
C TYR A 24 6.33 6.03 -0.34
N ARG A 25 6.21 5.04 -1.23
CA ARG A 25 4.92 4.45 -1.62
C ARG A 25 4.19 3.80 -0.44
N SER A 26 4.88 3.13 0.47
CA SER A 26 4.26 2.53 1.66
C SER A 26 3.64 3.60 2.57
N GLN A 27 4.36 4.70 2.85
CA GLN A 27 3.84 5.78 3.70
C GLN A 27 2.65 6.52 3.10
N GLU A 28 2.68 6.83 1.81
CA GLU A 28 1.54 7.47 1.14
C GLU A 28 0.28 6.61 1.19
N ASN A 29 0.42 5.30 0.94
CA ASN A 29 -0.71 4.38 0.97
C ASN A 29 -1.26 4.20 2.40
N LYS A 30 -0.39 4.21 3.43
CA LYS A 30 -0.81 4.20 4.83
C LYS A 30 -1.66 5.41 5.19
N LEU A 31 -1.23 6.61 4.81
CA LEU A 31 -1.98 7.84 5.08
C LEU A 31 -3.31 7.89 4.33
N LYS A 32 -3.34 7.45 3.07
CA LYS A 32 -4.57 7.37 2.27
C LYS A 32 -5.57 6.39 2.88
N SER A 33 -5.13 5.18 3.23
CA SER A 33 -5.99 4.18 3.89
C SER A 33 -6.56 4.70 5.20
N PHE A 34 -5.72 5.29 6.05
CA PHE A 34 -6.15 5.81 7.34
C PHE A 34 -7.18 6.94 7.20
N ARG A 35 -6.99 7.88 6.26
CA ARG A 35 -7.92 8.99 6.01
C ARG A 35 -9.28 8.50 5.52
N ILE A 36 -9.31 7.51 4.63
CA ILE A 36 -10.56 6.95 4.11
C ILE A 36 -11.31 6.22 5.23
N TYR A 37 -10.63 5.36 5.98
CA TYR A 37 -11.23 4.63 7.09
C TYR A 37 -11.78 5.57 8.18
N LEU A 38 -11.00 6.60 8.55
CA LEU A 38 -11.43 7.60 9.53
C LEU A 38 -12.64 8.41 9.02
N GLY A 39 -12.65 8.77 7.74
CA GLY A 39 -13.77 9.47 7.10
C GLY A 39 -15.06 8.65 7.13
N ILE A 40 -14.98 7.35 6.82
CA ILE A 40 -16.11 6.42 6.91
C ILE A 40 -16.61 6.34 8.36
N ALA A 41 -15.72 6.19 9.35
CA ALA A 41 -16.10 6.10 10.75
C ALA A 41 -16.81 7.36 11.25
N ILE A 42 -16.29 8.56 10.91
CA ILE A 42 -16.91 9.84 11.27
C ILE A 42 -18.29 9.97 10.62
N ALA A 43 -18.40 9.68 9.31
CA ALA A 43 -19.68 9.77 8.61
C ALA A 43 -20.71 8.79 9.17
N SER A 44 -20.32 7.56 9.52
CA SER A 44 -21.18 6.58 10.19
C SER A 44 -21.67 7.05 11.57
N ALA A 45 -20.80 7.69 12.35
CA ALA A 45 -21.19 8.28 13.63
C ALA A 45 -22.18 9.43 13.44
N LEU A 46 -21.93 10.32 12.46
CA LEU A 46 -22.83 11.43 12.12
C LEU A 46 -24.19 10.92 11.63
N ILE A 47 -24.23 9.91 10.77
CA ILE A 47 -25.47 9.26 10.33
C ILE A 47 -26.26 8.76 11.54
N THR A 48 -25.61 8.04 12.47
CA THR A 48 -26.26 7.54 13.68
C THR A 48 -26.89 8.67 14.51
N ILE A 49 -26.14 9.77 14.72
CA ILE A 49 -26.63 10.93 15.47
C ILE A 49 -27.81 11.61 14.75
N LEU A 50 -27.69 11.82 13.44
CA LEU A 50 -28.74 12.46 12.63
C LEU A 50 -30.02 11.63 12.60
N VAL A 51 -29.89 10.30 12.51
CA VAL A 51 -31.02 9.37 12.58
C VAL A 51 -31.68 9.42 13.96
N ALA A 52 -30.90 9.44 15.05
CA ALA A 52 -31.44 9.51 16.40
C ALA A 52 -32.22 10.81 16.65
N ILE A 53 -31.67 11.96 16.23
CA ILE A 53 -32.25 13.29 16.49
C ILE A 53 -33.38 13.62 15.50
N SER A 54 -33.47 12.92 14.35
CA SER A 54 -34.46 13.15 13.29
C SER A 54 -35.92 13.19 13.78
N ASN A 55 -36.26 12.49 14.86
CA ASN A 55 -37.64 12.43 15.37
C ASN A 55 -37.98 13.56 16.34
N ASP A 56 -36.97 14.16 16.97
CA ASP A 56 -37.13 15.16 18.04
C ASP A 56 -37.02 16.61 17.53
N VAL A 57 -36.71 16.81 16.24
CA VAL A 57 -36.58 18.14 15.63
C VAL A 57 -37.90 18.64 15.01
N PRO A 58 -38.07 19.98 14.90
CA PRO A 58 -39.22 20.57 14.22
C PRO A 58 -39.35 20.12 12.76
N GLU A 59 -40.58 20.01 12.27
CA GLU A 59 -40.89 19.46 10.95
C GLU A 59 -40.19 20.19 9.79
N ALA A 60 -39.94 21.48 9.94
CA ALA A 60 -39.19 22.29 8.97
C ALA A 60 -37.76 21.79 8.71
N TYR A 61 -37.13 21.15 9.71
CA TYR A 61 -35.75 20.65 9.62
C TYR A 61 -35.67 19.16 9.28
N LYS A 62 -36.74 18.38 9.44
CA LYS A 62 -36.72 16.93 9.18
C LYS A 62 -36.31 16.56 7.76
N LEU A 63 -36.81 17.31 6.77
CA LEU A 63 -36.44 17.07 5.36
C LEU A 63 -34.94 17.32 5.11
N HIS A 64 -34.39 18.38 5.70
CA HIS A 64 -32.97 18.71 5.60
C HIS A 64 -32.10 17.61 6.24
N ILE A 65 -32.46 17.13 7.43
CA ILE A 65 -31.74 16.04 8.11
C ILE A 65 -31.77 14.76 7.27
N LYS A 66 -32.93 14.40 6.71
CA LYS A 66 -33.05 13.21 5.84
C LYS A 66 -32.13 13.29 4.62
N ILE A 67 -32.07 14.43 3.95
CA ILE A 67 -31.20 14.64 2.79
C ILE A 67 -29.72 14.51 3.18
N ILE A 68 -29.31 15.13 4.30
CA ILE A 68 -27.92 15.05 4.78
C ILE A 68 -27.55 13.60 5.14
N THR A 69 -28.43 12.90 5.86
CA THR A 69 -28.22 11.48 6.21
C THR A 69 -28.08 10.62 4.95
N LEU A 70 -28.90 10.85 3.92
CA LEU A 70 -28.84 10.12 2.66
C LEU A 70 -27.52 10.39 1.92
N LEU A 71 -27.09 11.65 1.85
CA LEU A 71 -25.81 12.01 1.23
C LEU A 71 -24.62 11.39 1.96
N LEU A 72 -24.62 11.44 3.30
CA LEU A 72 -23.57 10.80 4.10
C LEU A 72 -23.55 9.29 3.89
N SER A 73 -24.72 8.64 3.83
CA SER A 73 -24.84 7.19 3.61
C SER A 73 -24.39 6.79 2.20
N GLY A 74 -24.71 7.59 1.19
CA GLY A 74 -24.20 7.38 -0.17
C GLY A 74 -22.69 7.56 -0.26
N LEU A 75 -22.16 8.58 0.41
CA LEU A 75 -20.72 8.87 0.44
C LEU A 75 -19.94 7.76 1.15
N THR A 76 -20.44 7.24 2.28
CA THR A 76 -19.80 6.11 2.98
C THR A 76 -19.79 4.86 2.12
N ALA A 77 -20.86 4.58 1.38
CA ALA A 77 -20.89 3.45 0.45
C ALA A 77 -19.85 3.58 -0.68
N VAL A 78 -19.71 4.76 -1.27
CA VAL A 78 -18.69 5.03 -2.31
C VAL A 78 -17.27 4.90 -1.72
N LEU A 79 -17.03 5.47 -0.54
CA LEU A 79 -15.72 5.37 0.12
C LEU A 79 -15.38 3.94 0.53
N ALA A 80 -16.36 3.17 1.00
CA ALA A 80 -16.16 1.76 1.34
C ALA A 80 -15.88 0.91 0.10
N ALA A 81 -16.60 1.15 -1.01
CA ALA A 81 -16.32 0.49 -2.29
C ALA A 81 -14.92 0.87 -2.82
N TRP A 82 -14.53 2.14 -2.67
CA TRP A 82 -13.20 2.62 -3.05
C TRP A 82 -12.09 1.98 -2.22
N ASP A 83 -12.24 1.94 -0.89
CA ASP A 83 -11.28 1.27 0.01
C ASP A 83 -11.17 -0.23 -0.32
N GLY A 84 -12.31 -0.89 -0.52
CA GLY A 84 -12.36 -2.30 -0.93
C GLY A 84 -11.80 -2.57 -2.33
N PHE A 85 -11.79 -1.58 -3.24
CA PHE A 85 -11.19 -1.71 -4.56
C PHE A 85 -9.66 -1.53 -4.54
N TYR A 86 -9.17 -0.55 -3.78
CA TYR A 86 -7.74 -0.27 -3.74
C TYR A 86 -6.99 -1.12 -2.71
N ASN A 87 -7.70 -1.65 -1.71
CA ASN A 87 -7.15 -2.38 -0.58
C ASN A 87 -5.81 -1.77 -0.13
N HIS A 88 -5.84 -0.47 0.15
CA HIS A 88 -4.64 0.31 0.47
C HIS A 88 -3.88 -0.30 1.66
N LYS A 89 -4.61 -1.03 2.54
CA LYS A 89 -4.07 -1.81 3.65
C LYS A 89 -3.24 -3.03 3.22
N GLN A 90 -3.58 -3.74 2.16
CA GLN A 90 -2.70 -4.82 1.70
C GLN A 90 -1.51 -4.26 0.90
N LEU A 91 -1.70 -3.14 0.21
CA LEU A 91 -0.63 -2.48 -0.55
C LEU A 91 0.51 -1.96 0.34
N TRP A 92 0.22 -1.22 1.42
CA TRP A 92 1.29 -0.72 2.31
C TRP A 92 2.04 -1.85 3.04
N ILE A 93 1.38 -2.97 3.35
CA ILE A 93 2.01 -4.17 3.93
C ILE A 93 2.97 -4.78 2.91
N ASN A 94 2.51 -5.03 1.67
CA ASN A 94 3.35 -5.58 0.61
C ASN A 94 4.60 -4.72 0.35
N TYR A 95 4.43 -3.40 0.21
CA TYR A 95 5.58 -2.50 0.05
C TYR A 95 6.46 -2.41 1.29
N GLY A 96 5.89 -2.57 2.49
CA GLY A 96 6.64 -2.57 3.75
C GLY A 96 7.54 -3.81 3.89
N GLU A 97 7.04 -4.98 3.47
CA GLU A 97 7.78 -6.23 3.47
C GLU A 97 8.93 -6.21 2.45
N SER A 98 8.65 -5.84 1.19
CA SER A 98 9.70 -5.69 0.18
C SER A 98 10.76 -4.68 0.60
N ARG A 99 10.37 -3.56 1.24
CA ARG A 99 11.33 -2.59 1.77
C ARG A 99 12.23 -3.20 2.85
N ASN A 100 11.68 -3.99 3.77
CA ASN A 100 12.47 -4.60 4.84
C ASN A 100 13.51 -5.57 4.27
N GLN A 101 13.12 -6.38 3.29
CA GLN A 101 14.00 -7.30 2.58
C GLN A 101 15.11 -6.54 1.82
N LEU A 102 14.76 -5.48 1.07
CA LEU A 102 15.75 -4.65 0.37
C LEU A 102 16.73 -3.96 1.33
N ARG A 103 16.27 -3.52 2.50
CA ARG A 103 17.15 -2.94 3.53
C ARG A 103 18.08 -3.96 4.16
N ALA A 104 17.64 -5.20 4.34
CA ALA A 104 18.50 -6.28 4.81
C ALA A 104 19.62 -6.55 3.80
N ILE A 105 19.29 -6.61 2.49
CA ILE A 105 20.28 -6.75 1.42
C ILE A 105 21.24 -5.56 1.39
N GLN A 106 20.72 -4.33 1.52
CA GLN A 106 21.53 -3.12 1.58
C GLN A 106 22.51 -3.15 2.77
N LEU A 107 22.07 -3.60 3.94
CA LEU A 107 22.91 -3.72 5.12
C LEU A 107 24.02 -4.77 4.90
N LYS A 108 23.66 -5.93 4.34
CA LYS A 108 24.61 -6.99 3.95
C LYS A 108 25.68 -6.42 3.01
N MET A 109 25.30 -5.67 1.99
CA MET A 109 26.25 -5.01 1.08
C MET A 109 27.12 -3.95 1.77
N LYS A 110 26.60 -3.17 2.72
CA LYS A 110 27.39 -2.18 3.47
C LYS A 110 28.45 -2.83 4.35
N MET A 111 28.17 -4.01 4.88
CA MET A 111 29.08 -4.77 5.75
C MET A 111 30.18 -5.52 4.98
N MET A 112 30.13 -5.55 3.66
CA MET A 112 31.13 -6.25 2.84
C MET A 112 32.51 -5.59 2.89
N ASP A 113 33.54 -6.40 2.98
CA ASP A 113 34.93 -5.99 2.83
C ASP A 113 35.35 -5.76 1.36
N GLU A 114 36.56 -5.26 1.12
CA GLU A 114 37.02 -4.97 -0.25
C GLU A 114 37.16 -6.21 -1.15
N ASN A 115 37.47 -7.37 -0.58
CA ASN A 115 37.61 -8.62 -1.33
C ASN A 115 36.23 -9.15 -1.73
N GLU A 116 35.26 -9.09 -0.83
CA GLU A 116 33.86 -9.43 -1.06
C GLU A 116 33.23 -8.52 -2.11
N ARG A 117 33.50 -7.20 -2.06
CA ARG A 117 33.00 -6.23 -3.06
C ARG A 117 33.53 -6.48 -4.47
N LYS A 118 34.68 -7.13 -4.62
CA LYS A 118 35.27 -7.52 -5.91
C LYS A 118 34.90 -8.94 -6.34
N ASN A 119 34.25 -9.72 -5.46
CA ASN A 119 33.87 -11.08 -5.75
C ASN A 119 32.59 -11.14 -6.61
N ASN A 120 32.76 -11.37 -7.91
CA ASN A 120 31.66 -11.43 -8.86
C ASN A 120 30.59 -12.49 -8.50
N LYS A 121 30.98 -13.65 -7.94
CA LYS A 121 30.02 -14.70 -7.56
C LYS A 121 29.11 -14.23 -6.43
N LEU A 122 29.69 -13.59 -5.41
CA LEU A 122 28.93 -13.03 -4.29
C LEU A 122 27.98 -11.92 -4.76
N LEU A 123 28.43 -11.05 -5.67
CA LEU A 123 27.57 -10.01 -6.26
C LEU A 123 26.44 -10.60 -7.11
N ASP A 124 26.67 -11.70 -7.81
CA ASP A 124 25.62 -12.41 -8.56
C ASP A 124 24.58 -13.06 -7.63
N GLU A 125 25.01 -13.59 -6.49
CA GLU A 125 24.09 -14.10 -5.46
C GLU A 125 23.22 -12.98 -4.87
N ILE A 126 23.81 -11.84 -4.54
CA ILE A 126 23.04 -10.67 -4.09
C ILE A 126 22.05 -10.21 -5.18
N PHE A 127 22.47 -10.20 -6.43
CA PHE A 127 21.60 -9.82 -7.53
C PHE A 127 20.41 -10.79 -7.67
N LYS A 128 20.61 -12.09 -7.48
CA LYS A 128 19.53 -13.08 -7.43
C LYS A 128 18.59 -12.84 -6.25
N GLU A 129 19.13 -12.63 -5.04
CA GLU A 129 18.34 -12.28 -3.85
C GLU A 129 17.48 -11.03 -4.11
N PHE A 130 18.05 -10.01 -4.75
CA PHE A 130 17.33 -8.80 -5.16
C PHE A 130 16.21 -9.11 -6.18
N GLN A 131 16.48 -9.92 -7.20
CA GLN A 131 15.47 -10.33 -8.19
C GLN A 131 14.33 -11.10 -7.54
N GLU A 132 14.62 -11.99 -6.60
CA GLU A 132 13.61 -12.75 -5.85
C GLU A 132 12.68 -11.83 -5.05
N VAL A 133 13.23 -10.84 -4.35
CA VAL A 133 12.43 -9.83 -3.62
C VAL A 133 11.51 -9.06 -4.57
N MET A 134 12.03 -8.68 -5.75
CA MET A 134 11.23 -7.98 -6.76
C MET A 134 10.14 -8.87 -7.36
N HIS A 135 10.45 -10.14 -7.63
CA HIS A 135 9.48 -11.12 -8.13
C HIS A 135 8.39 -11.40 -7.10
N HIS A 136 8.75 -11.58 -5.84
CA HIS A 136 7.80 -11.79 -4.75
C HIS A 136 6.88 -10.57 -4.57
N GLY A 137 7.44 -9.36 -4.50
CA GLY A 137 6.65 -8.13 -4.40
C GLY A 137 5.68 -7.92 -5.57
N ASN A 138 6.11 -8.26 -6.80
CA ASN A 138 5.27 -8.18 -7.99
C ASN A 138 4.20 -9.29 -8.03
N SER A 139 4.54 -10.51 -7.61
CA SER A 139 3.60 -11.62 -7.50
C SER A 139 2.49 -11.28 -6.50
N ASN A 140 2.86 -10.82 -5.32
CA ASN A 140 1.91 -10.37 -4.31
C ASN A 140 1.03 -9.23 -4.84
N TRP A 141 1.63 -8.23 -5.51
CA TRP A 141 0.83 -7.16 -6.12
C TRP A 141 -0.18 -7.70 -7.15
N LYS A 142 0.20 -8.68 -7.96
CA LYS A 142 -0.72 -9.33 -8.91
C LYS A 142 -1.83 -10.07 -8.18
N THR A 143 -1.51 -10.88 -7.16
CA THR A 143 -2.52 -11.60 -6.36
C THR A 143 -3.52 -10.62 -5.75
N LEU A 144 -3.04 -9.55 -5.11
CA LEU A 144 -3.86 -8.47 -4.54
C LEU A 144 -4.79 -7.78 -5.55
N ARG A 145 -4.52 -7.92 -6.85
CA ARG A 145 -5.33 -7.37 -7.95
C ARG A 145 -6.16 -8.41 -8.70
N MET A 146 -5.75 -9.68 -8.68
CA MET A 146 -6.39 -10.78 -9.41
C MET A 146 -7.34 -11.61 -8.53
N GLU A 147 -7.25 -11.51 -7.20
CA GLU A 147 -8.13 -12.19 -6.23
C GLU A 147 -9.59 -11.67 -6.23
N LYS A 148 -10.02 -10.98 -7.30
CA LYS A 148 -11.44 -10.65 -7.56
C LYS A 148 -12.03 -11.35 -8.79
N VAL A 149 -11.34 -12.32 -9.38
CA VAL A 149 -11.94 -13.23 -10.37
C VAL A 149 -12.08 -14.60 -9.72
N ASP A 150 -13.14 -14.79 -8.95
CA ASP A 150 -13.59 -16.11 -8.55
C ASP A 150 -14.20 -16.81 -9.78
N PRO A 151 -13.61 -17.90 -10.31
CA PRO A 151 -14.16 -18.64 -11.46
C PRO A 151 -15.48 -19.37 -11.14
N ASN A 152 -15.89 -19.44 -9.87
CA ASN A 152 -17.11 -20.13 -9.44
C ASN A 152 -18.34 -19.21 -9.27
N ALA A 153 -18.22 -17.90 -9.48
CA ALA A 153 -19.35 -16.97 -9.36
C ALA A 153 -20.34 -17.02 -10.56
N THR A 154 -20.12 -17.89 -11.55
CA THR A 154 -21.01 -18.10 -12.71
C THR A 154 -21.68 -19.47 -12.72
N LYS A 155 -21.72 -20.18 -11.59
CA LYS A 155 -22.50 -21.41 -11.44
C LYS A 155 -23.54 -21.24 -10.35
N ASP A 156 -24.55 -20.43 -10.63
CA ASP A 156 -25.90 -20.52 -10.07
C ASP A 156 -26.90 -20.02 -11.12
#